data_AF-C2E634-F1
#
_entry.id   AF-C2E634-F1
#
_cell.length_a   1.000
_cell.length_b   1.000
_cell.length_c   1.000
_cell.angle_alpha   90.00
_cell.angle_beta   90.00
_cell.angle_gamma   90.00
#
_symmetry.space_group_name_H-M   'P 1'
#
loop_
_entity.id
_entity.type
_entity.pdbx_description
1 polymer ?
#
loop_
_entity_poly.entity_id
_entity_poly.type
_entity_poly.pdbx_seq_one_letter_code
_entity_poly.pdbx_strand_id
1 'polypeptide(L)'
;MKEIGAYPIRQELLFIPAQLKRLNHIQHAFKCQYCSQRSLSDKIIKAAVPKAPLNHGLGSPSLIAHTLYQKYELKIPDYRQESDWKKMGLEVSRQMLNHWGLKSSEYYFKPLYDVLKQKLLNRPILHADETYYTVLESETIKTYYWVFLSGKHDRYGITLYHHDPHRSGQVALDFLGNYSGYLHCDMWQAYEQLPEATLVGCWAHVRRKFHEAMPQNASGKCIARQGLNYCNRMFCLEKAWESLDCQTRYQARKEELRPLMQEFFEWCRKNKATVFAWF
;
A
#
# COMPACT_ATOMS: atom_id res chain seq x y z
N MET A 1 4.74 -29.06 -54.19
CA MET A 1 3.59 -28.43 -53.52
C MET A 1 3.92 -26.97 -53.23
N LYS A 2 2.94 -26.07 -53.27
CA LYS A 2 3.12 -24.64 -52.95
C LYS A 2 2.19 -24.28 -51.78
N GLU A 3 2.76 -23.76 -50.69
CA GLU A 3 2.01 -23.32 -49.52
C GLU A 3 1.12 -22.11 -49.88
N ILE A 4 -0.15 -22.15 -49.47
CA ILE A 4 -1.18 -21.15 -49.82
C ILE A 4 -1.64 -20.31 -48.62
N GLY A 5 -1.15 -20.59 -47.41
CA GLY A 5 -1.45 -19.85 -46.19
C GLY A 5 -1.31 -20.68 -44.93
N ALA A 6 -1.17 -20.01 -43.79
CA ALA A 6 -1.10 -20.62 -42.47
C ALA A 6 -2.00 -19.87 -41.49
N TYR A 7 -2.69 -20.60 -40.62
CA TYR A 7 -3.48 -20.05 -39.52
C TYR A 7 -3.30 -20.92 -38.26
N PRO A 8 -3.33 -20.35 -37.06
CA PRO A 8 -3.12 -21.10 -35.82
C PRO A 8 -4.30 -22.05 -35.57
N ILE A 9 -4.02 -23.36 -35.57
CA ILE A 9 -5.05 -24.41 -35.37
C ILE A 9 -5.27 -24.69 -33.87
N ARG A 10 -4.21 -24.63 -33.07
CA ARG A 10 -4.26 -24.85 -31.62
C ARG A 10 -3.11 -24.12 -30.93
N GLN A 11 -3.36 -23.67 -29.71
CA GLN A 11 -2.34 -23.17 -28.80
C GLN A 11 -2.27 -24.08 -27.59
N GLU A 12 -1.06 -24.45 -27.19
CA GLU A 12 -0.78 -25.22 -25.98
C GLU A 12 0.35 -24.54 -25.23
N LEU A 13 0.24 -24.50 -23.89
CA LEU A 13 1.22 -23.84 -23.03
C LEU A 13 2.05 -24.90 -22.32
N LEU A 14 3.37 -24.76 -22.40
CA LEU A 14 4.31 -25.59 -21.67
C LEU A 14 4.70 -24.88 -20.38
N PHE A 15 4.53 -25.54 -19.24
CA PHE A 15 5.06 -25.06 -17.98
C PHE A 15 6.53 -25.48 -17.85
N ILE A 16 7.43 -24.51 -17.90
CA ILE A 16 8.86 -24.72 -17.67
C ILE A 16 9.15 -24.26 -16.23
N PRO A 17 9.55 -25.17 -15.32
CA PRO A 17 9.85 -24.81 -13.93
C PRO A 17 10.99 -23.79 -13.82
N ALA A 18 11.01 -23.06 -12.70
CA ALA A 18 12.08 -22.12 -12.38
C ALA A 18 13.44 -22.83 -12.32
N GLN A 19 14.49 -22.17 -12.81
CA GLN A 19 15.86 -22.68 -12.81
C GLN A 19 16.71 -21.89 -11.83
N LEU A 20 17.48 -22.60 -11.00
CA LEU A 20 18.47 -22.00 -10.11
C LEU A 20 19.86 -22.05 -10.75
N LYS A 21 20.57 -20.91 -10.73
CA LYS A 21 21.96 -20.81 -11.21
C LYS A 21 22.84 -20.20 -10.13
N ARG A 22 24.02 -20.77 -9.90
CA ARG A 22 25.04 -20.22 -9.01
C ARG A 22 26.05 -19.41 -9.83
N LEU A 23 26.22 -18.14 -9.50
CA LEU A 23 27.22 -17.27 -10.10
C LEU A 23 28.33 -16.99 -9.08
N ASN A 24 29.55 -17.46 -9.35
CA ASN A 24 30.70 -17.22 -8.49
C ASN A 24 31.50 -16.03 -9.03
N HIS A 25 31.59 -14.95 -8.25
CA HIS A 25 32.46 -13.81 -8.56
C HIS A 25 33.83 -14.02 -7.93
N ILE A 26 34.86 -14.25 -8.75
CA ILE A 26 36.25 -14.47 -8.29
C ILE A 26 37.04 -13.19 -8.52
N GLN A 27 37.53 -12.56 -7.45
CA GLN A 27 38.38 -11.37 -7.52
C GLN A 27 39.85 -11.78 -7.43
N HIS A 28 40.62 -11.50 -8.48
CA HIS A 28 42.07 -11.69 -8.48
C HIS A 28 42.78 -10.44 -7.93
N ALA A 29 43.83 -10.67 -7.14
CA ALA A 29 44.71 -9.64 -6.62
C ALA A 29 46.09 -9.79 -7.25
N PHE A 30 46.63 -8.69 -7.76
CA PHE A 30 47.94 -8.65 -8.40
C PHE A 30 48.87 -7.75 -7.61
N LYS A 31 50.12 -8.20 -7.41
CA LYS A 31 51.19 -7.37 -6.84
C LYS A 31 52.08 -6.84 -7.97
N CYS A 32 52.41 -5.56 -7.92
CA CYS A 32 53.41 -5.01 -8.83
C CYS A 32 54.82 -5.30 -8.28
N GLN A 33 55.50 -6.30 -8.84
CA GLN A 33 56.82 -6.74 -8.36
C GLN A 33 57.85 -5.61 -8.33
N TYR A 34 57.88 -4.77 -9.38
CA TYR A 34 58.80 -3.63 -9.49
C TYR A 34 58.61 -2.60 -8.36
N CYS A 35 57.36 -2.27 -8.03
CA CYS A 35 57.04 -1.32 -6.97
C CYS A 35 57.32 -1.90 -5.58
N SER A 36 56.97 -3.17 -5.37
CA SER A 36 57.17 -3.88 -4.12
C SER A 36 58.65 -4.00 -3.72
N GLN A 37 59.56 -4.17 -4.69
CA GLN A 37 61.00 -4.26 -4.40
C GLN A 37 61.62 -2.91 -4.01
N ARG A 38 60.98 -1.79 -4.32
CA ARG A 38 61.48 -0.42 -4.08
C ARG A 38 60.73 0.34 -2.98
N SER A 39 59.81 -0.33 -2.31
CA SER A 39 58.94 0.24 -1.28
C SER A 39 59.01 -0.63 -0.04
N LEU A 40 58.81 -0.04 1.14
CA LEU A 40 58.64 -0.79 2.39
C LEU A 40 57.30 -1.54 2.45
N SER A 41 56.40 -1.31 1.49
CA SER A 41 55.08 -1.94 1.40
C SER A 41 54.73 -2.39 -0.03
N ASP A 42 54.02 -3.52 -0.13
CA ASP A 42 53.53 -4.09 -1.38
C ASP A 42 52.41 -3.24 -2.00
N LYS A 43 52.51 -3.00 -3.32
CA LYS A 43 51.41 -2.38 -4.08
C LYS A 43 50.52 -3.47 -4.70
N ILE A 44 49.39 -3.74 -4.03
CA ILE A 44 48.38 -4.71 -4.46
C ILE A 44 47.24 -3.99 -5.18
N ILE A 45 46.91 -4.45 -6.39
CA ILE A 45 45.80 -3.95 -7.18
C ILE A 45 44.77 -5.08 -7.33
N LYS A 46 43.50 -4.76 -7.15
CA LYS A 46 42.37 -5.69 -7.35
C LYS A 46 41.38 -5.06 -8.31
N ALA A 47 40.72 -5.89 -9.12
CA ALA A 47 39.64 -5.44 -9.99
C ALA A 47 38.41 -5.00 -9.16
N ALA A 48 37.64 -4.04 -9.67
CA ALA A 48 36.37 -3.66 -9.05
C ALA A 48 35.40 -4.85 -9.07
N VAL A 49 34.70 -5.09 -7.95
CA VAL A 49 33.69 -6.15 -7.84
C VAL A 49 32.31 -5.52 -7.96
N PRO A 50 31.39 -6.09 -8.76
CA PRO A 50 30.01 -5.64 -8.80
C PRO A 50 29.40 -5.64 -7.39
N LYS A 51 28.68 -4.57 -7.03
CA LYS A 51 28.03 -4.49 -5.73
C LYS A 51 26.87 -5.49 -5.68
N ALA A 52 26.90 -6.38 -4.70
CA ALA A 52 25.76 -7.23 -4.37
C ALA A 52 24.65 -6.37 -3.72
N PRO A 53 23.37 -6.76 -3.83
CA PRO A 53 22.28 -6.05 -3.17
C PRO A 53 22.44 -6.04 -1.64
N LEU A 54 22.79 -7.21 -1.10
CA LEU A 54 23.05 -7.41 0.32
C LEU A 54 24.47 -7.97 0.47
N ASN A 55 25.21 -7.42 1.42
CA ASN A 55 26.58 -7.86 1.67
C ASN A 55 26.59 -9.30 2.24
N HIS A 56 27.60 -10.08 1.83
CA HIS A 56 27.93 -11.38 2.41
C HIS A 56 26.81 -12.45 2.43
N GLY A 57 25.91 -12.46 1.42
CA GLY A 57 24.85 -13.46 1.30
C GLY A 57 24.73 -14.10 -0.08
N LEU A 58 23.97 -15.21 -0.17
CA LEU A 58 23.62 -15.88 -1.43
C LEU A 58 22.55 -15.12 -2.24
N GLY A 59 21.97 -14.07 -1.68
CA GLY A 59 20.85 -13.33 -2.26
C GLY A 59 21.28 -12.48 -3.46
N SER A 60 21.09 -13.02 -4.67
CA SER A 60 21.11 -12.21 -5.89
C SER A 60 19.88 -11.30 -5.95
N PRO A 61 19.87 -10.24 -6.80
CA PRO A 61 18.70 -9.38 -6.97
C PRO A 61 17.44 -10.18 -7.35
N SER A 62 17.58 -11.16 -8.25
CA SER A 62 16.48 -11.99 -8.70
C SER A 62 15.96 -12.94 -7.63
N LEU A 63 16.86 -13.57 -6.86
CA LEU A 63 16.49 -14.49 -5.79
C LEU A 63 15.75 -13.76 -4.67
N ILE A 64 16.29 -12.61 -4.23
CA ILE A 64 15.65 -11.77 -3.21
C ILE A 64 14.28 -11.29 -3.69
N ALA A 65 14.19 -10.76 -4.91
CA ALA A 65 12.91 -10.31 -5.47
C ALA A 65 11.87 -11.44 -5.51
N HIS A 66 12.27 -12.65 -5.89
CA HIS A 66 11.37 -13.80 -5.92
C HIS A 66 10.88 -14.21 -4.53
N THR A 67 11.76 -14.24 -3.53
CA THR A 67 11.40 -14.48 -2.12
C THR A 67 10.39 -13.45 -1.61
N LEU A 68 10.59 -12.17 -1.92
CA LEU A 68 9.66 -11.10 -1.52
C LEU A 68 8.31 -11.23 -2.22
N TYR A 69 8.30 -11.53 -3.52
CA TYR A 69 7.07 -11.80 -4.26
C TYR A 69 6.30 -12.98 -3.66
N GLN A 70 6.97 -14.10 -3.40
CA GLN A 70 6.33 -15.26 -2.75
C GLN A 70 5.73 -14.88 -1.39
N LYS A 71 6.45 -14.11 -0.57
CA LYS A 71 6.02 -13.73 0.78
C LYS A 71 4.84 -12.78 0.77
N TYR A 72 4.94 -11.69 0.01
CA TYR A 72 4.00 -10.57 0.12
C TYR A 72 2.85 -10.64 -0.88
N GLU A 73 3.10 -11.11 -2.11
CA GLU A 73 2.05 -11.25 -3.12
C GLU A 73 1.34 -12.60 -2.96
N LEU A 74 2.11 -13.70 -2.95
CA LEU A 74 1.53 -15.05 -2.91
C LEU A 74 1.22 -15.56 -1.50
N LYS A 75 1.55 -14.77 -0.46
CA LYS A 75 1.34 -15.13 0.96
C LYS A 75 1.95 -16.48 1.35
N ILE A 76 3.08 -16.84 0.74
CA ILE A 76 3.79 -18.08 1.05
C ILE A 76 4.68 -17.82 2.28
N PRO A 77 4.43 -18.48 3.42
CA PRO A 77 5.23 -18.29 4.63
C PRO A 77 6.65 -18.87 4.45
N ASP A 78 7.62 -18.28 5.15
CA ASP A 78 9.05 -18.57 4.91
C ASP A 78 9.42 -20.05 5.08
N TYR A 79 8.74 -20.81 5.95
CA TYR A 79 9.00 -22.24 6.12
C TYR A 79 8.65 -23.06 4.86
N ARG A 80 7.63 -22.63 4.10
CA ARG A 80 7.30 -23.27 2.81
C ARG A 80 8.32 -22.88 1.76
N GLN A 81 8.73 -21.62 1.74
CA GLN A 81 9.78 -21.15 0.83
C GLN A 81 11.10 -21.90 1.07
N GLU A 82 11.52 -22.04 2.33
CA GLU A 82 12.70 -22.83 2.75
C GLU A 82 12.59 -24.27 2.24
N SER A 83 11.43 -24.92 2.41
CA SER A 83 11.20 -26.28 1.91
C SER A 83 11.32 -26.37 0.38
N ASP A 84 10.73 -25.42 -0.35
CA ASP A 84 10.74 -25.43 -1.81
C ASP A 84 12.13 -25.12 -2.37
N TRP A 85 12.87 -24.19 -1.79
CA TRP A 85 14.26 -23.95 -2.14
C TRP A 85 15.15 -25.17 -1.91
N LYS A 86 14.94 -25.87 -0.79
CA LYS A 86 15.67 -27.11 -0.50
C LYS A 86 15.41 -28.19 -1.56
N LYS A 87 14.17 -28.33 -2.06
CA LYS A 87 13.84 -29.24 -3.17
C LYS A 87 14.56 -28.87 -4.47
N MET A 88 14.87 -27.59 -4.66
CA MET A 88 15.67 -27.10 -5.80
C MET A 88 17.19 -27.16 -5.56
N GLY A 89 17.64 -27.75 -4.44
CA GLY A 89 19.06 -27.87 -4.09
C GLY A 89 19.67 -26.59 -3.49
N LEU A 90 18.86 -25.61 -3.08
CA LEU A 90 19.30 -24.41 -2.39
C LEU A 90 19.02 -24.51 -0.89
N GLU A 91 20.07 -24.63 -0.10
CA GLU A 91 19.97 -24.56 1.36
C GLU A 91 19.96 -23.10 1.82
N VAL A 92 18.75 -22.57 2.05
CA VAL A 92 18.53 -21.26 2.65
C VAL A 92 17.70 -21.44 3.91
N SER A 93 18.11 -20.80 5.00
CA SER A 93 17.33 -20.85 6.23
C SER A 93 16.23 -19.79 6.25
N ARG A 94 15.18 -20.01 7.06
CA ARG A 94 14.18 -18.97 7.37
C ARG A 94 14.79 -17.66 7.85
N GLN A 95 15.88 -17.72 8.63
CA GLN A 95 16.60 -16.53 9.09
C GLN A 95 17.22 -15.76 7.92
N MET A 96 17.78 -16.45 6.93
CA MET A 96 18.32 -15.80 5.72
C MET A 96 17.22 -15.13 4.90
N LEU A 97 16.08 -15.82 4.70
CA LEU A 97 14.95 -15.25 3.96
C LEU A 97 14.39 -13.99 4.65
N ASN A 98 14.26 -14.04 5.98
CA ASN A 98 13.86 -12.88 6.78
C ASN A 98 14.87 -11.74 6.71
N HIS A 99 16.17 -12.05 6.84
CA HIS A 99 17.24 -11.07 6.71
C HIS A 99 17.19 -10.38 5.34
N TRP A 100 16.97 -11.13 4.25
CA TRP A 100 16.84 -10.55 2.92
C TRP A 100 15.67 -9.59 2.81
N GLY A 101 14.51 -9.94 3.37
CA GLY A 101 13.35 -9.04 3.38
C GLY A 101 13.59 -7.77 4.19
N LEU A 102 14.10 -7.90 5.41
CA LEU A 102 14.38 -6.75 6.28
C LEU A 102 15.38 -5.79 5.65
N LYS A 103 16.54 -6.30 5.20
CA LYS A 103 17.57 -5.45 4.60
C LYS A 103 17.16 -4.86 3.27
N SER A 104 16.36 -5.57 2.48
CA SER A 104 15.81 -4.99 1.24
C SER A 104 14.86 -3.83 1.55
N SER A 105 14.04 -3.98 2.60
CA SER A 105 13.16 -2.92 3.07
C SER A 105 13.95 -1.69 3.53
N GLU A 106 14.96 -1.90 4.39
CA GLU A 106 15.80 -0.82 4.91
C GLU A 106 16.57 -0.07 3.81
N TYR A 107 17.21 -0.79 2.89
CA TYR A 107 18.15 -0.19 1.94
C TYR A 107 17.47 0.36 0.68
N TYR A 108 16.38 -0.25 0.23
CA TYR A 108 15.76 0.08 -1.06
C TYR A 108 14.37 0.67 -0.92
N PHE A 109 13.53 0.12 -0.02
CA PHE A 109 12.13 0.56 0.06
C PHE A 109 11.93 1.76 1.00
N LYS A 110 12.68 1.85 2.11
CA LYS A 110 12.57 2.96 3.06
C LYS A 110 12.88 4.32 2.41
N PRO A 111 13.96 4.49 1.62
CA PRO A 111 14.19 5.76 0.93
C PRO A 111 13.07 6.12 -0.06
N LEU A 112 12.53 5.14 -0.77
CA LEU A 112 11.39 5.34 -1.67
C LEU A 112 10.13 5.75 -0.89
N TYR A 113 9.85 5.07 0.22
CA TYR A 113 8.75 5.37 1.11
C TYR A 113 8.83 6.82 1.63
N ASP A 114 10.02 7.26 2.05
CA ASP A 114 10.24 8.62 2.55
C ASP A 114 9.99 9.68 1.48
N VAL A 115 10.48 9.44 0.25
CA VAL A 115 10.21 10.33 -0.90
C VAL A 115 8.73 10.33 -1.26
N LEU A 116 8.05 9.19 -1.22
CA LEU A 116 6.61 9.11 -1.46
C LEU A 116 5.82 9.83 -0.37
N LYS A 117 6.22 9.72 0.90
CA LYS A 117 5.63 10.46 2.02
C LYS A 117 5.75 11.97 1.80
N GLN A 118 6.94 12.46 1.46
CA GLN A 118 7.14 13.87 1.13
C GLN A 118 6.25 14.33 -0.03
N LYS A 119 6.15 13.53 -1.10
CA LYS A 119 5.29 13.83 -2.25
C LYS A 119 3.80 13.76 -1.94
N LEU A 120 3.41 12.92 -0.99
CA LEU A 120 2.04 12.77 -0.51
C LEU A 120 1.63 14.00 0.30
N LEU A 121 2.45 14.43 1.26
CA LEU A 121 2.15 15.58 2.13
C LEU A 121 2.05 16.92 1.37
N ASN A 122 2.60 17.00 0.16
CA ASN A 122 2.46 18.16 -0.73
C ASN A 122 1.17 18.14 -1.58
N ARG A 123 0.29 17.14 -1.43
CA ARG A 123 -0.97 17.05 -2.18
C ARG A 123 -2.04 17.91 -1.53
N PRO A 124 -2.96 18.50 -2.30
CA PRO A 124 -4.04 19.30 -1.73
C PRO A 124 -5.11 18.47 -1.02
N ILE A 125 -5.22 17.18 -1.38
CA ILE A 125 -6.24 16.26 -0.87
C ILE A 125 -5.58 14.94 -0.50
N LEU A 126 -5.81 14.51 0.73
CA LEU A 126 -5.38 13.24 1.27
C LEU A 126 -6.58 12.46 1.81
N HIS A 127 -6.44 11.15 1.83
CA HIS A 127 -7.34 10.24 2.55
C HIS A 127 -6.56 9.57 3.68
N ALA A 128 -7.21 9.40 4.83
CA ALA A 128 -6.68 8.62 5.95
C ALA A 128 -7.74 7.63 6.44
N ASP A 129 -7.29 6.43 6.78
CA ASP A 129 -8.08 5.39 7.42
C ASP A 129 -7.15 4.51 8.26
N GLU A 130 -7.69 3.83 9.26
CA GLU A 130 -6.91 2.94 10.11
C GLU A 130 -7.63 1.63 10.35
N THR A 131 -6.90 0.52 10.19
CA THR A 131 -7.43 -0.83 10.37
C THR A 131 -6.60 -1.56 11.41
N TYR A 132 -7.29 -2.15 12.39
CA TYR A 132 -6.66 -3.00 13.40
C TYR A 132 -6.08 -4.27 12.76
N TYR A 133 -4.89 -4.65 13.21
CA TYR A 133 -4.24 -5.90 12.90
C TYR A 133 -3.60 -6.53 14.16
N THR A 134 -3.66 -7.85 14.28
CA THR A 134 -2.99 -8.59 15.36
C THR A 134 -1.58 -8.98 14.91
N VAL A 135 -0.58 -8.51 15.64
CA VAL A 135 0.81 -8.94 15.45
C VAL A 135 1.15 -9.94 16.55
N LEU A 136 1.72 -11.09 16.15
CA LEU A 136 2.19 -12.09 17.11
C LEU A 136 3.26 -11.45 18.00
N GLU A 137 3.22 -11.74 19.30
CA GLU A 137 4.19 -11.26 20.30
C GLU A 137 4.24 -9.72 20.44
N SER A 138 3.21 -9.00 20.00
CA SER A 138 3.04 -7.58 20.31
C SER A 138 2.67 -7.39 21.79
N GLU A 139 3.25 -6.38 22.44
CA GLU A 139 2.87 -5.96 23.80
C GLU A 139 1.40 -5.52 23.87
N THR A 140 0.87 -5.01 22.76
CA THR A 140 -0.54 -4.64 22.62
C THR A 140 -1.31 -5.69 21.81
N ILE A 141 -2.50 -6.08 22.30
CA ILE A 141 -3.40 -7.02 21.61
C ILE A 141 -3.82 -6.47 20.23
N LYS A 142 -3.96 -5.14 20.14
CA LYS A 142 -4.35 -4.43 18.93
C LYS A 142 -3.24 -3.48 18.47
N THR A 143 -2.74 -3.72 17.26
CA THR A 143 -1.89 -2.78 16.52
C THR A 143 -2.65 -2.27 15.29
N TYR A 144 -2.15 -1.24 14.62
CA TYR A 144 -2.89 -0.57 13.56
C TYR A 144 -2.03 -0.35 12.33
N TYR A 145 -2.62 -0.62 11.16
CA TYR A 145 -2.12 -0.09 9.90
C TYR A 145 -2.93 1.15 9.56
N TRP A 146 -2.24 2.28 9.59
CA TRP A 146 -2.71 3.55 9.07
C TRP A 146 -2.44 3.61 7.57
N VAL A 147 -3.45 3.96 6.80
CA VAL A 147 -3.37 4.06 5.35
C VAL A 147 -3.58 5.50 4.95
N PHE A 148 -2.56 6.09 4.33
CA PHE A 148 -2.61 7.45 3.80
C PHE A 148 -2.57 7.38 2.27
N LEU A 149 -3.56 7.97 1.60
CA LEU A 149 -3.69 7.91 0.15
C LEU A 149 -3.82 9.30 -0.47
N SER A 150 -3.30 9.46 -1.67
CA SER A 150 -3.55 10.63 -2.52
C SER A 150 -5.00 10.65 -3.03
N GLY A 151 -5.44 11.78 -3.58
CA GLY A 151 -6.77 11.87 -4.18
C GLY A 151 -6.93 10.97 -5.41
N LYS A 152 -8.15 10.48 -5.69
CA LYS A 152 -8.46 9.62 -6.85
C LYS A 152 -8.04 10.21 -8.21
N HIS A 153 -8.07 11.54 -8.33
CA HIS A 153 -7.77 12.26 -9.57
C HIS A 153 -6.33 12.79 -9.62
N ASP A 154 -5.48 12.46 -8.64
CA ASP A 154 -4.06 12.77 -8.74
C ASP A 154 -3.43 12.00 -9.90
N ARG A 155 -2.59 12.68 -10.68
CA ARG A 155 -1.86 12.08 -11.81
C ARG A 155 -1.00 10.87 -11.37
N TYR A 156 -0.48 10.93 -10.16
CA TYR A 156 0.35 9.88 -9.57
C TYR A 156 -0.30 9.45 -8.26
N GLY A 157 -0.95 8.28 -8.28
CA GLY A 157 -1.52 7.67 -7.10
C GLY A 157 -0.44 7.26 -6.11
N ILE A 158 -0.60 7.62 -4.84
CA ILE A 158 0.29 7.23 -3.76
C ILE A 158 -0.56 6.60 -2.66
N THR A 159 -0.18 5.40 -2.22
CA THR A 159 -0.77 4.70 -1.08
C THR A 159 0.36 4.31 -0.15
N LEU A 160 0.32 4.80 1.09
CA LEU A 160 1.31 4.49 2.12
C LEU A 160 0.64 3.79 3.27
N TYR A 161 1.23 2.67 3.69
CA TYR A 161 0.90 1.98 4.92
C TYR A 161 1.90 2.39 6.00
N HIS A 162 1.40 2.75 7.17
CA HIS A 162 2.19 3.09 8.33
C HIS A 162 1.70 2.22 9.49
N HIS A 163 2.58 1.35 10.00
CA HIS A 163 2.25 0.50 11.14
C HIS A 163 2.60 1.24 12.43
N ASP A 164 1.67 1.24 13.37
CA ASP A 164 1.89 1.76 14.72
C ASP A 164 1.13 0.89 15.75
N PRO A 165 1.69 0.58 16.93
CA PRO A 165 0.97 -0.15 17.97
C PRO A 165 -0.22 0.62 18.54
N HIS A 166 -0.33 1.92 18.32
CA HIS A 166 -1.37 2.78 18.85
C HIS A 166 -2.36 3.26 17.78
N ARG A 167 -3.62 3.39 18.20
CA ARG A 167 -4.64 4.17 17.52
C ARG A 167 -4.83 5.45 18.31
N SER A 168 -4.00 6.46 18.05
CA SER A 168 -4.04 7.76 18.74
C SER A 168 -3.87 8.91 17.74
N GLY A 169 -4.36 10.10 18.10
CA GLY A 169 -4.14 11.30 17.27
C GLY A 169 -2.69 11.72 17.18
N GLN A 170 -1.85 11.30 18.14
CA GLN A 170 -0.41 11.49 18.07
C GLN A 170 0.19 10.79 16.85
N VAL A 171 -0.27 9.59 16.49
CA VAL A 171 0.23 8.89 15.29
C VAL A 171 -0.15 9.67 14.02
N ALA A 172 -1.37 10.20 13.96
CA ALA A 172 -1.80 11.03 12.84
C ALA A 172 -0.96 12.32 12.75
N LEU A 173 -0.68 12.96 13.90
CA LEU A 173 0.15 14.17 13.99
C LEU A 173 1.61 13.90 13.61
N ASP A 174 2.21 12.80 14.09
CA ASP A 174 3.59 12.42 13.77
C ASP A 174 3.75 12.08 12.29
N PHE A 175 2.70 11.50 11.68
CA PHE A 175 2.73 11.17 10.26
C PHE A 175 2.51 12.41 9.38
N LEU A 176 1.46 13.19 9.64
CA LEU A 176 1.00 14.28 8.78
C LEU A 176 1.66 15.63 9.10
N GLY A 177 2.14 15.83 10.33
CA GLY A 177 2.74 17.08 10.80
C GLY A 177 1.80 18.27 10.61
N ASN A 178 2.33 19.33 9.99
CA ASN A 178 1.61 20.58 9.70
C ASN A 178 0.90 20.51 8.33
N TYR A 179 0.27 19.38 8.01
CA TYR A 179 -0.49 19.27 6.77
C TYR A 179 -1.70 20.21 6.80
N SER A 180 -1.79 21.11 5.82
CA SER A 180 -2.81 22.17 5.74
C SER A 180 -3.85 21.98 4.63
N GLY A 181 -3.82 20.84 3.94
CA GLY A 181 -4.78 20.53 2.88
C GLY A 181 -6.08 19.89 3.41
N TYR A 182 -6.87 19.33 2.49
CA TYR A 182 -8.08 18.59 2.83
C TYR A 182 -7.73 17.15 3.22
N LEU A 183 -8.20 16.69 4.38
CA LEU A 183 -8.02 15.33 4.85
C LEU A 183 -9.37 14.61 4.92
N HIS A 184 -9.61 13.73 3.96
CA HIS A 184 -10.77 12.84 3.95
C HIS A 184 -10.56 11.68 4.93
N CYS A 185 -11.34 11.63 5.99
CA CYS A 185 -11.25 10.60 7.04
C CYS A 185 -12.64 10.16 7.50
N ASP A 186 -12.71 9.18 8.40
CA ASP A 186 -13.95 8.75 9.05
C ASP A 186 -14.48 9.74 10.10
N MET A 187 -13.80 10.87 10.31
CA MET A 187 -14.08 11.87 11.35
C MET A 187 -13.91 11.34 12.78
N TRP A 188 -13.06 10.32 12.97
CA TRP A 188 -12.66 9.95 14.32
C TRP A 188 -11.93 11.11 15.02
N GLN A 189 -12.26 11.35 16.29
CA GLN A 189 -11.83 12.52 17.06
C GLN A 189 -10.31 12.72 17.11
N ALA A 190 -9.51 11.67 16.92
CA ALA A 190 -8.06 11.78 16.86
C ALA A 190 -7.54 12.65 15.72
N TYR A 191 -8.26 12.72 14.59
CA TYR A 191 -7.89 13.58 13.47
C TYR A 191 -8.06 15.08 13.81
N GLU A 192 -8.87 15.43 14.83
CA GLU A 192 -9.03 16.81 15.30
C GLU A 192 -7.75 17.37 15.94
N GLN A 193 -6.75 16.51 16.22
CA GLN A 193 -5.43 16.95 16.71
C GLN A 193 -4.58 17.62 15.61
N LEU A 194 -4.98 17.54 14.35
CA LEU A 194 -4.29 18.18 13.23
C LEU A 194 -4.73 19.66 13.14
N PRO A 195 -3.89 20.62 13.54
CA PRO A 195 -4.34 22.00 13.74
C PRO A 195 -4.61 22.75 12.43
N GLU A 196 -3.92 22.37 11.35
CA GLU A 196 -3.97 23.08 10.07
C GLU A 196 -4.81 22.36 9.00
N ALA A 197 -5.11 21.06 9.21
CA ALA A 197 -5.79 20.25 8.22
C ALA A 197 -7.30 20.58 8.18
N THR A 198 -7.86 20.68 6.98
CA THR A 198 -9.32 20.76 6.83
C THR A 198 -9.90 19.36 6.75
N LEU A 199 -10.52 18.89 7.84
CA LEU A 199 -11.12 17.56 7.88
C LEU A 199 -12.37 17.49 7.00
N VAL A 200 -12.48 16.41 6.21
CA VAL A 200 -13.61 16.14 5.32
C VAL A 200 -14.17 14.75 5.61
N GLY A 201 -15.47 14.69 5.93
CA GLY A 201 -16.14 13.43 6.30
C GLY A 201 -16.26 12.48 5.12
N CYS A 202 -15.83 11.24 5.30
CA CYS A 202 -15.89 10.23 4.26
C CYS A 202 -17.30 9.64 4.11
N TRP A 203 -17.93 9.89 2.96
CA TRP A 203 -19.26 9.34 2.62
C TRP A 203 -19.31 7.81 2.58
N ALA A 204 -18.19 7.13 2.31
CA ALA A 204 -18.14 5.67 2.36
C ALA A 204 -18.30 5.16 3.81
N HIS A 205 -17.72 5.86 4.79
CA HIS A 205 -17.90 5.56 6.21
C HIS A 205 -19.33 5.84 6.66
N VAL A 206 -19.91 6.97 6.26
CA VAL A 206 -21.33 7.29 6.52
C VAL A 206 -22.24 6.20 5.97
N ARG A 207 -22.03 5.79 4.72
CA ARG A 207 -22.80 4.72 4.08
C ARG A 207 -22.64 3.38 4.81
N ARG A 208 -21.42 3.03 5.25
CA ARG A 208 -21.13 1.82 6.01
C ARG A 208 -21.91 1.78 7.32
N LYS A 209 -21.96 2.88 8.08
CA LYS A 209 -22.73 2.96 9.34
C LYS A 209 -24.21 2.69 9.15
N PHE A 210 -24.83 3.27 8.11
CA PHE A 210 -26.23 2.95 7.79
C PHE A 210 -26.44 1.49 7.38
N HIS A 211 -25.47 0.89 6.68
CA HIS A 211 -25.53 -0.52 6.31
C HIS A 211 -25.40 -1.44 7.54
N GLU A 212 -24.45 -1.17 8.43
CA GLU A 212 -24.24 -1.93 9.67
C GLU A 212 -25.43 -1.84 10.64
N ALA A 213 -26.12 -0.70 10.65
CA ALA A 213 -27.34 -0.50 11.43
C ALA A 213 -28.57 -1.24 10.87
N MET A 214 -28.46 -1.97 9.75
CA MET A 214 -29.60 -2.66 9.13
C MET A 214 -29.95 -3.96 9.86
N PRO A 215 -31.18 -4.13 10.38
CA PRO A 215 -31.63 -5.44 10.86
C PRO A 215 -31.83 -6.43 9.71
N GLN A 216 -31.71 -7.72 10.00
CA GLN A 216 -31.81 -8.80 8.99
C GLN A 216 -33.13 -8.76 8.17
N ASN A 217 -34.25 -8.33 8.77
CA ASN A 217 -35.56 -8.23 8.13
C ASN A 217 -36.05 -6.78 8.01
N ALA A 218 -35.20 -5.90 7.49
CA ALA A 218 -35.52 -4.49 7.38
C ALA A 218 -36.64 -4.19 6.36
N SER A 219 -37.75 -3.62 6.84
CA SER A 219 -38.77 -3.05 5.96
C SER A 219 -38.27 -1.75 5.31
N GLY A 220 -38.93 -1.32 4.22
CA GLY A 220 -38.64 -0.04 3.57
C GLY A 220 -38.83 1.19 4.46
N LYS A 221 -39.54 1.05 5.59
CA LYS A 221 -39.74 2.12 6.59
C LYS A 221 -38.59 2.24 7.60
N CYS A 222 -37.62 1.32 7.57
CA CYS A 222 -36.47 1.36 8.47
C CYS A 222 -35.60 2.60 8.22
N ILE A 223 -35.28 3.35 9.29
CA ILE A 223 -34.46 4.57 9.23
C ILE A 223 -33.08 4.29 8.61
N ALA A 224 -32.43 3.17 8.98
CA ALA A 224 -31.15 2.77 8.41
C ALA A 224 -31.22 2.52 6.89
N ARG A 225 -32.32 1.93 6.41
CA ARG A 225 -32.58 1.73 4.96
C ARG A 225 -32.75 3.05 4.24
N GLN A 226 -33.48 4.00 4.83
CA GLN A 226 -33.67 5.33 4.26
C GLN A 226 -32.33 6.09 4.14
N GLY A 227 -31.52 6.09 5.21
CA GLY A 227 -30.18 6.69 5.20
C GLY A 227 -29.25 6.06 4.17
N LEU A 228 -29.25 4.73 4.08
CA LEU A 228 -28.51 3.99 3.04
C LEU A 228 -28.98 4.35 1.63
N ASN A 229 -30.29 4.55 1.42
CA ASN A 229 -30.84 4.98 0.13
C ASN A 229 -30.41 6.39 -0.26
N TYR A 230 -30.35 7.34 0.68
CA TYR A 230 -29.77 8.66 0.42
C TYR A 230 -28.31 8.54 -0.02
N CYS A 231 -27.50 7.77 0.71
CA CYS A 231 -26.11 7.54 0.33
C CYS A 231 -26.01 6.89 -1.06
N ASN A 232 -26.80 5.87 -1.36
CA ASN A 232 -26.81 5.22 -2.67
C ASN A 232 -27.15 6.22 -3.80
N ARG A 233 -28.13 7.10 -3.61
CA ARG A 233 -28.46 8.16 -4.58
C ARG A 233 -27.26 9.06 -4.85
N MET A 234 -26.57 9.53 -3.80
CA MET A 234 -25.37 10.36 -3.92
C MET A 234 -24.25 9.64 -4.69
N PHE A 235 -24.00 8.36 -4.38
CA PHE A 235 -22.98 7.56 -5.08
C PHE A 235 -23.36 7.26 -6.54
N CYS A 236 -24.64 7.06 -6.84
CA CYS A 236 -25.11 6.88 -8.22
C CYS A 236 -24.87 8.14 -9.06
N LEU A 237 -25.13 9.32 -8.51
CA LEU A 237 -24.83 10.60 -9.16
C LEU A 237 -23.33 10.74 -9.45
N GLU A 238 -22.47 10.56 -8.44
CA GLU A 238 -21.01 10.63 -8.61
C GLU A 238 -20.48 9.62 -9.65
N LYS A 239 -21.05 8.42 -9.69
CA LYS A 239 -20.69 7.40 -10.69
C LYS A 239 -21.11 7.81 -12.10
N ALA A 240 -22.29 8.41 -12.26
CA ALA A 240 -22.75 8.91 -13.56
C ALA A 240 -21.86 10.04 -14.10
N TRP A 241 -21.17 10.77 -13.21
CA TRP A 241 -20.29 11.88 -13.56
C TRP A 241 -18.80 11.51 -13.66
N GLU A 242 -18.45 10.23 -13.59
CA GLU A 242 -17.05 9.77 -13.52
C GLU A 242 -16.21 10.14 -14.76
N SER A 243 -16.85 10.21 -15.94
CA SER A 243 -16.20 10.61 -17.20
C SER A 243 -16.23 12.11 -17.48
N LEU A 244 -16.99 12.90 -16.70
CA LEU A 244 -17.07 14.34 -16.89
C LEU A 244 -15.76 15.04 -16.50
N ASP A 245 -15.47 16.17 -17.14
CA ASP A 245 -14.38 17.04 -16.73
C ASP A 245 -14.67 17.70 -15.37
N CYS A 246 -13.63 18.25 -14.77
CA CYS A 246 -13.71 18.83 -13.42
C CYS A 246 -14.76 19.93 -13.29
N GLN A 247 -14.91 20.79 -14.31
CA GLN A 247 -15.81 21.95 -14.24
C GLN A 247 -17.26 21.50 -14.40
N THR A 248 -17.55 20.63 -15.37
CA THR A 248 -18.89 20.08 -15.57
C THR A 248 -19.34 19.26 -14.36
N ARG A 249 -18.46 18.41 -13.82
CA ARG A 249 -18.75 17.66 -12.58
C ARG A 249 -19.01 18.60 -11.40
N TYR A 250 -18.26 19.69 -11.29
CA TYR A 250 -18.48 20.67 -10.22
C TYR A 250 -19.85 21.34 -10.31
N GLN A 251 -20.31 21.71 -11.51
CA GLN A 251 -21.66 22.27 -11.69
C GLN A 251 -22.75 21.24 -11.39
N ALA A 252 -22.62 20.00 -11.88
CA ALA A 252 -23.56 18.92 -11.58
C ALA A 252 -23.67 18.66 -10.06
N ARG A 253 -22.54 18.70 -9.34
CA ARG A 253 -22.54 18.63 -7.87
C ARG A 253 -23.29 19.79 -7.21
N LYS A 254 -23.20 21.00 -7.76
CA LYS A 254 -23.92 22.17 -7.22
C LYS A 254 -25.42 22.09 -7.48
N GLU A 255 -25.82 21.62 -8.66
CA GLU A 255 -27.21 21.60 -9.11
C GLU A 255 -27.98 20.39 -8.57
N GLU A 256 -27.34 19.23 -8.49
CA GLU A 256 -28.01 17.97 -8.13
C GLU A 256 -27.57 17.40 -6.78
N LEU A 257 -26.26 17.33 -6.52
CA LEU A 257 -25.74 16.69 -5.30
C LEU A 257 -25.98 17.56 -4.05
N ARG A 258 -25.79 18.88 -4.15
CA ARG A 258 -25.94 19.80 -3.02
C ARG A 258 -27.36 19.81 -2.46
N PRO A 259 -28.45 19.92 -3.26
CA PRO A 259 -29.81 19.80 -2.75
C PRO A 259 -30.05 18.44 -2.07
N LEU A 260 -29.60 17.34 -2.69
CA LEU A 260 -29.73 16.00 -2.11
C LEU A 260 -29.02 15.87 -0.74
N MET A 261 -27.83 16.46 -0.61
CA MET A 261 -27.11 16.51 0.66
C MET A 261 -27.85 17.34 1.70
N GLN A 262 -28.45 18.47 1.32
CA GLN A 262 -29.27 19.29 2.22
C GLN A 262 -30.49 18.52 2.73
N GLU A 263 -31.23 17.85 1.83
CA GLU A 263 -32.35 16.96 2.19
C GLU A 263 -31.90 15.88 3.18
N PHE A 264 -30.76 15.23 2.91
CA PHE A 264 -30.20 14.21 3.78
C PHE A 264 -29.88 14.77 5.18
N PHE A 265 -29.21 15.93 5.27
CA PHE A 265 -28.87 16.52 6.57
C PHE A 265 -30.10 16.99 7.34
N GLU A 266 -31.11 17.53 6.67
CA GLU A 266 -32.40 17.85 7.30
C GLU A 266 -33.12 16.61 7.81
N TRP A 267 -33.13 15.53 7.02
CA TRP A 267 -33.67 14.25 7.43
C TRP A 267 -32.92 13.67 8.63
N CYS A 268 -31.59 13.76 8.67
CA CYS A 268 -30.77 13.36 9.81
C CYS A 268 -31.13 14.15 11.08
N ARG A 269 -31.31 15.47 10.97
CA ARG A 269 -31.73 16.32 12.10
C ARG A 269 -33.13 15.94 12.62
N LYS A 270 -34.07 15.62 11.73
CA LYS A 270 -35.42 15.16 12.12
C LYS A 270 -35.39 13.80 12.83
N ASN A 271 -34.44 12.93 12.49
CA ASN A 271 -34.29 11.59 13.06
C ASN A 271 -33.11 11.48 14.03
N LYS A 272 -32.67 12.60 14.64
CA LYS A 272 -31.43 12.71 15.41
C LYS A 272 -31.26 11.60 16.45
N ALA A 273 -32.30 11.30 17.23
CA ALA A 273 -32.25 10.32 18.31
C ALA A 273 -31.83 8.91 17.84
N THR A 274 -32.21 8.53 16.63
CA THR A 274 -31.86 7.21 16.07
C THR A 274 -30.60 7.27 15.23
N VAL A 275 -30.45 8.29 14.37
CA VAL A 275 -29.32 8.38 13.45
C VAL A 275 -28.01 8.63 14.18
N PHE A 276 -27.99 9.53 15.17
CA PHE A 276 -26.75 9.90 15.84
C PHE A 276 -26.27 8.83 16.82
N ALA A 277 -27.08 7.80 17.11
CA ALA A 277 -26.64 6.66 17.89
C ALA A 277 -25.67 5.73 17.11
N TRP A 278 -25.51 5.92 15.80
CA TRP A 278 -24.65 5.10 14.94
C TRP A 278 -23.31 5.75 14.59
N PHE A 279 -23.17 7.04 14.87
CA PHE A 279 -22.03 7.89 14.51
C PHE A 279 -21.33 8.37 15.78
#